data_AF-A0A7S8IPJ7-F1
#
_entry.id   AF-A0A7S8IPJ7-F1
#
_cell.length_a   1.000
_cell.length_b   1.000
_cell.length_c   1.000
_cell.angle_alpha   90.00
_cell.angle_beta   90.00
_cell.angle_gamma   90.00
#
_symmetry.space_group_name_H-M   'P 1'
#
loop_
_entity.id
_entity.type
_entity.pdbx_description
1 polymer ?
#
loop_
_entity_poly.entity_id
_entity_poly.type
_entity_poly.pdbx_seq_one_letter_code
_entity_poly.pdbx_strand_id
1 'polypeptide(L)'
;MNDSLASGLHQDPGTSAEPTDVSRRNYSLTTLRSIIAAWEARKRFRWELDRMSRDNPHLIDDIGLTARQVEAEIVKPFWQE
;
A
#
# COMPACT_ATOMS: atom_id res chain seq x y z
N MET A 1 -48.33 3.93 55.41
CA MET A 1 -49.11 2.85 54.75
C MET A 1 -49.32 3.34 53.32
N ASN A 2 -48.54 2.97 52.31
CA ASN A 2 -47.83 1.72 52.01
C ASN A 2 -46.69 2.03 51.03
N ASP A 3 -45.52 1.47 51.32
CA ASP A 3 -44.28 1.49 50.56
C ASP A 3 -44.40 0.71 49.24
N SER A 4 -43.63 1.11 48.21
CA SER A 4 -42.89 0.15 47.37
C SER A 4 -41.91 0.87 46.43
N LEU A 5 -40.64 0.79 46.82
CA LEU A 5 -39.47 1.03 45.98
C LEU A 5 -39.33 -0.11 44.96
N ALA A 6 -39.07 0.21 43.69
CA ALA A 6 -38.37 -0.71 42.79
C ALA A 6 -37.72 0.06 41.63
N SER A 7 -36.40 0.13 41.73
CA SER A 7 -35.47 0.52 40.68
C SER A 7 -35.70 -0.25 39.38
N GLY A 8 -35.47 0.45 38.27
CA GLY A 8 -35.33 -0.13 36.94
C GLY A 8 -34.59 0.84 36.03
N LEU A 9 -33.36 1.22 36.43
CA LEU A 9 -32.42 1.78 35.47
C LEU A 9 -32.05 0.68 34.49
N HIS A 10 -31.66 1.08 33.28
CA HIS A 10 -30.95 0.29 32.28
C HIS A 10 -31.82 -0.40 31.22
N GLN A 11 -32.22 0.39 30.21
CA GLN A 11 -32.28 -0.14 28.86
C GLN A 11 -30.85 -0.12 28.30
N ASP A 12 -30.41 -1.33 27.96
CA ASP A 12 -29.10 -1.81 27.60
C ASP A 12 -28.59 -1.22 26.25
N PRO A 13 -27.45 -0.50 26.21
CA PRO A 13 -26.69 -0.29 24.99
C PRO A 13 -25.80 -1.53 24.73
N GLY A 14 -26.45 -2.67 24.57
CA GLY A 14 -25.82 -3.98 24.41
C GLY A 14 -25.40 -4.23 22.96
N THR A 15 -24.19 -3.78 22.64
CA THR A 15 -23.31 -4.44 21.66
C THR A 15 -23.76 -4.33 20.19
N SER A 16 -23.58 -3.12 19.63
CA SER A 16 -23.07 -3.07 18.25
C SER A 16 -21.72 -3.77 18.26
N ALA A 17 -21.69 -5.04 17.83
CA ALA A 17 -20.46 -5.77 17.58
C ALA A 17 -19.51 -4.85 16.82
N GLU A 18 -18.43 -4.40 17.44
CA GLU A 18 -17.38 -3.63 16.80
C GLU A 18 -16.60 -4.58 15.87
N PRO A 19 -16.78 -4.54 14.54
CA PRO A 19 -15.87 -5.17 13.62
C PRO A 19 -14.76 -4.16 13.23
N THR A 20 -14.68 -3.03 13.94
CA THR A 20 -14.06 -1.80 13.47
C THR A 20 -12.55 -1.80 13.65
N ASP A 21 -12.02 -2.31 14.77
CA ASP A 21 -10.58 -2.24 15.02
C ASP A 21 -9.79 -3.25 14.17
N VAL A 22 -10.17 -4.54 14.20
CA VAL A 22 -9.45 -5.60 13.48
C VAL A 22 -9.53 -5.42 11.96
N SER A 23 -10.70 -5.01 11.45
CA SER A 23 -10.89 -4.75 10.01
C SER A 23 -10.09 -3.54 9.53
N ARG A 24 -10.08 -2.43 10.29
CA ARG A 24 -9.24 -1.26 9.95
C ARG A 24 -7.75 -1.59 10.00
N ARG A 25 -7.32 -2.35 11.00
CA ARG A 25 -5.91 -2.74 11.18
C ARG A 25 -5.44 -3.63 10.04
N ASN A 26 -6.27 -4.59 9.61
CA ASN A 26 -5.99 -5.44 8.46
C ASN A 26 -5.98 -4.64 7.15
N TYR A 27 -6.90 -3.68 6.96
CA TYR A 27 -6.90 -2.80 5.80
C TYR A 27 -5.63 -1.93 5.73
N SER A 28 -5.18 -1.41 6.88
CA SER A 28 -3.93 -0.66 6.99
C SER A 28 -2.71 -1.51 6.64
N LEU A 29 -2.66 -2.77 7.08
CA LEU A 29 -1.56 -3.68 6.76
C LEU A 29 -1.54 -4.08 5.29
N THR A 30 -2.71 -4.36 4.70
CA THR A 30 -2.83 -4.65 3.26
C THR A 30 -2.35 -3.47 2.43
N THR A 31 -2.78 -2.25 2.79
CA THR A 31 -2.34 -1.02 2.12
C THR A 31 -0.83 -0.85 2.20
N LEU A 32 -0.23 -1.08 3.38
CA LEU A 32 1.22 -0.98 3.56
C LEU A 32 1.97 -2.03 2.72
N ARG A 33 1.47 -3.26 2.67
CA ARG A 33 2.04 -4.34 1.82
C ARG A 33 1.95 -3.99 0.33
N SER A 34 0.85 -3.40 -0.12
CA SER A 34 0.69 -2.94 -1.51
C SER A 34 1.68 -1.84 -1.86
N ILE A 35 1.93 -0.89 -0.95
CA ILE A 35 2.93 0.17 -1.13
C ILE A 35 4.34 -0.44 -1.26
N ILE A 36 4.70 -1.37 -0.37
CA ILE A 36 5.99 -2.06 -0.42
C ILE A 36 6.12 -2.87 -1.72
N ALA A 37 5.08 -3.59 -2.13
CA ALA A 37 5.09 -4.36 -3.37
C ALA A 37 5.26 -3.45 -4.61
N ALA A 38 4.63 -2.27 -4.61
CA ALA A 38 4.84 -1.28 -5.67
C ALA A 38 6.30 -0.78 -5.70
N TRP A 39 6.91 -0.55 -4.53
CA TRP A 39 8.33 -0.16 -4.45
C TRP A 39 9.27 -1.26 -4.95
N GLU A 40 9.01 -2.52 -4.61
CA GLU A 40 9.81 -3.65 -5.11
C GLU A 40 9.66 -3.82 -6.63
N ALA A 41 8.44 -3.68 -7.15
CA ALA A 41 8.21 -3.71 -8.59
C ALA A 41 8.99 -2.60 -9.33
N ARG A 42 9.02 -1.38 -8.78
CA ARG A 42 9.80 -0.26 -9.33
C ARG A 42 11.30 -0.53 -9.28
N LYS A 43 11.81 -1.04 -8.15
CA LYS A 43 13.23 -1.40 -8.02
C LYS A 43 13.61 -2.46 -9.05
N ARG A 44 12.77 -3.49 -9.21
CA ARG A 44 12.98 -4.56 -10.19
C ARG A 44 12.98 -4.03 -11.62
N PHE A 45 12.05 -3.15 -11.96
CA PHE A 45 11.98 -2.50 -13.27
C PHE A 45 13.24 -1.70 -13.58
N ARG A 46 13.71 -0.85 -12.66
CA ARG A 46 14.96 -0.07 -12.84
C ARG A 46 16.19 -0.96 -12.98
N TRP A 47 16.25 -2.04 -12.21
CA TRP A 47 17.35 -3.01 -12.31
C TRP A 47 17.35 -3.74 -13.66
N GLU A 48 16.17 -4.12 -14.16
CA GLU A 48 16.05 -4.75 -15.47
C GLU A 48 16.40 -3.76 -16.61
N LEU A 49 16.01 -2.49 -16.48
CA LEU A 49 16.41 -1.45 -17.42
C LEU A 49 17.93 -1.21 -17.45
N ASP A 50 18.60 -1.15 -16.28
CA ASP A 50 20.07 -1.04 -16.22
C ASP A 50 20.74 -2.25 -16.90
N ARG A 51 20.24 -3.45 -16.60
CA ARG A 51 20.73 -4.68 -17.20
C ARG A 51 20.52 -4.71 -18.71
N MET A 52 19.33 -4.36 -19.20
CA MET A 52 19.04 -4.28 -20.63
C MET A 52 19.90 -3.23 -21.32
N SER A 53 20.11 -2.05 -20.71
CA SER A 53 20.98 -1.01 -21.25
C SER A 53 22.43 -1.47 -21.37
N ARG A 54 22.91 -2.37 -20.49
CA ARG A 54 24.29 -2.89 -20.51
C ARG A 54 24.45 -4.09 -21.44
N ASP A 55 23.54 -5.05 -21.36
CA ASP A 55 23.66 -6.33 -22.06
C ASP A 55 23.09 -6.25 -23.49
N ASN A 56 22.03 -5.46 -23.71
CA ASN A 56 21.27 -5.42 -24.97
C ASN A 56 20.76 -4.00 -25.28
N PRO A 57 21.65 -3.03 -25.55
CA PRO A 57 21.26 -1.63 -25.73
C PRO A 57 20.26 -1.41 -26.88
N HIS A 58 20.28 -2.25 -27.91
CA HIS A 58 19.32 -2.19 -29.02
C HIS A 58 17.86 -2.46 -28.60
N LEU A 59 17.64 -3.23 -27.52
CA LEU A 59 16.28 -3.47 -27.01
C LEU A 59 15.68 -2.22 -26.36
N ILE A 60 16.50 -1.31 -25.85
CA ILE A 60 16.06 -0.01 -25.32
C ILE A 60 15.51 0.83 -26.47
N ASP A 61 16.19 0.84 -27.63
CA ASP A 61 15.73 1.53 -28.83
C ASP A 61 14.46 0.90 -29.42
N ASP A 62 14.34 -0.44 -29.39
CA ASP A 62 13.17 -1.16 -29.91
C ASP A 62 11.88 -0.89 -29.13
N ILE A 63 11.98 -0.63 -27.82
CA ILE A 63 10.85 -0.19 -26.98
C ILE A 63 10.63 1.32 -27.02
N GLY A 64 11.36 2.04 -27.89
CA GLY A 64 11.23 3.48 -28.10
C GLY A 64 11.81 4.34 -26.98
N LEU A 65 12.71 3.78 -26.15
CA LEU A 65 13.44 4.52 -25.14
C LEU A 65 14.83 4.87 -25.66
N THR A 66 15.34 6.03 -25.25
CA THR A 66 16.74 6.41 -25.48
C THR A 66 17.57 6.14 -24.23
N ALA A 67 18.87 5.88 -24.38
CA ALA A 67 19.77 5.68 -23.25
C ALA A 67 19.71 6.83 -22.21
N ARG A 68 19.53 8.08 -22.66
CA ARG A 68 19.34 9.25 -21.77
C ARG A 68 18.04 9.20 -20.98
N GLN A 69 16.96 8.67 -21.54
CA GLN A 69 15.69 8.50 -20.81
C GLN A 69 15.81 7.39 -19.77
N VAL A 70 16.50 6.29 -20.10
CA VAL A 70 16.78 5.21 -19.16
C VAL A 70 17.64 5.72 -18.00
N GLU A 71 18.70 6.46 -18.28
CA GLU A 71 19.55 7.05 -17.24
C GLU A 71 18.77 8.04 -16.36
N ALA A 72 17.91 8.87 -16.96
CA ALA A 72 17.03 9.75 -16.20
C ALA A 72 16.06 8.98 -15.29
N GLU A 73 15.56 7.82 -15.75
CA GLU A 73 14.66 6.97 -14.96
C GLU A 73 15.40 6.23 -13.81
N ILE A 74 16.66 5.85 -14.03
CA ILE A 74 17.51 5.19 -13.01
C ILE A 74 17.89 6.17 -11.90
N VAL A 75 18.18 7.43 -12.24
CA VAL A 75 18.58 8.47 -11.28
C VAL A 75 17.42 8.93 -10.39
N LYS A 76 16.16 8.71 -10.79
CA LYS A 76 14.99 9.09 -9.98
C LYS A 76 15.06 8.45 -8.59
N PRO A 77 14.78 9.21 -7.51
CA PRO A 77 14.58 8.63 -6.20
C PRO A 77 13.51 7.54 -6.22
N PHE A 78 13.59 6.56 -5.32
CA PHE A 78 12.64 5.43 -5.31
C PHE A 78 11.19 5.84 -5.00
N TRP A 79 10.99 7.03 -4.43
CA TRP A 79 9.68 7.59 -4.07
C TRP A 79 9.09 8.51 -5.15
N GLN A 80 9.82 8.81 -6.23
CA GLN A 80 9.40 9.78 -7.24
C GLN A 80 9.13 9.08 -8.57
N GLU A 81 7.98 9.44 -9.17
CA GLU A 81 7.54 9.02 -10.51
C GLU A 81 7.90 10.09 -11.56
#